data_AF-A0A1V5AX98-F1
#
_entry.id   AF-A0A1V5AX98-F1
#
_cell.length_a   1.000
_cell.length_b   1.000
_cell.length_c   1.000
_cell.angle_alpha   90.00
_cell.angle_beta   90.00
_cell.angle_gamma   90.00
#
_symmetry.space_group_name_H-M   'P 1'
#
loop_
_entity.id
_entity.type
_entity.pdbx_description
1 polymer ?
#
loop_
_entity_poly.entity_id
_entity_poly.type
_entity_poly.pdbx_seq_one_letter_code
_entity_poly.pdbx_strand_id
1 'polypeptide(L)'
;MKWFGLLCLMAIMAMVMSPLAVVEAAKAPASTDAVRIKPDIAISDLKINRVSVVPSGHNVQINVTVINPVRNTATGPFKVKVEWTSDPTRGYNLLATGGVTGLNYDIASAVIKNRKTLSFSHQVPTGESYKYRVTADYLNQVDEADETNNLSSAGYTTLSFP
;
A
#
# COMPACT_ATOMS: atom_id res chain seq x y z
N MET A 1 -70.96 14.94 -63.83
CA MET A 1 -71.10 14.29 -65.17
C MET A 1 -69.78 13.59 -65.44
N LYS A 2 -69.67 12.26 -65.23
CA LYS A 2 -69.81 11.19 -66.25
C LYS A 2 -68.87 11.49 -67.45
N TRP A 3 -67.81 10.74 -67.80
CA TRP A 3 -67.73 9.28 -68.03
C TRP A 3 -66.32 8.83 -68.53
N PHE A 4 -65.96 7.56 -68.23
CA PHE A 4 -65.17 6.51 -68.96
C PHE A 4 -63.85 6.85 -69.71
N GLY A 5 -62.81 6.01 -69.77
CA GLY A 5 -62.62 4.58 -69.47
C GLY A 5 -61.11 4.20 -69.54
N LEU A 6 -60.65 3.28 -68.68
CA LEU A 6 -60.28 1.88 -68.97
C LEU A 6 -59.07 1.68 -69.92
N LEU A 7 -57.90 1.36 -69.35
CA LEU A 7 -56.99 0.37 -69.94
C LEU A 7 -56.31 -0.44 -68.83
N CYS A 8 -56.38 -1.75 -68.97
CA CYS A 8 -55.94 -2.78 -68.04
C CYS A 8 -54.46 -3.10 -68.30
N LEU A 9 -53.62 -3.20 -67.26
CA LEU A 9 -52.40 -4.02 -67.31
C LEU A 9 -52.11 -4.60 -65.92
N MET A 10 -52.12 -5.93 -65.84
CA MET A 10 -51.67 -6.72 -64.70
C MET A 10 -50.16 -6.58 -64.50
N ALA A 11 -49.69 -6.57 -63.25
CA ALA A 11 -48.57 -7.42 -62.78
C ALA A 11 -48.25 -7.18 -61.28
N ILE A 12 -48.50 -8.22 -60.48
CA ILE A 12 -47.52 -8.92 -59.61
C ILE A 12 -46.67 -8.05 -58.64
N MET A 13 -47.07 -8.11 -57.37
CA MET A 13 -46.28 -8.56 -56.20
C MET A 13 -44.89 -7.96 -55.94
N ALA A 14 -44.76 -7.25 -54.82
CA ALA A 14 -43.67 -7.44 -53.86
C ALA A 14 -44.04 -6.78 -52.51
N MET A 15 -44.47 -7.58 -51.53
CA MET A 15 -44.38 -7.17 -50.12
C MET A 15 -42.90 -7.15 -49.76
N VAL A 16 -42.34 -5.96 -49.57
CA VAL A 16 -40.99 -5.78 -49.03
C VAL A 16 -41.08 -6.04 -47.53
N MET A 17 -40.75 -7.27 -47.12
CA MET A 17 -40.41 -7.58 -45.74
C MET A 17 -38.99 -7.05 -45.51
N SER A 18 -38.87 -5.91 -44.84
CA SER A 18 -37.60 -5.42 -44.32
C SER A 18 -37.07 -6.39 -43.27
N PRO A 19 -35.80 -6.81 -43.31
CA PRO A 19 -35.23 -7.58 -42.20
C PRO A 19 -35.11 -6.65 -40.98
N LEU A 20 -35.68 -7.07 -39.84
CA LEU A 20 -35.24 -6.59 -38.54
C LEU A 20 -33.74 -6.94 -38.45
N ALA A 21 -32.89 -5.93 -38.56
CA ALA A 21 -31.50 -6.08 -38.15
C ALA A 21 -31.50 -6.36 -36.65
N VAL A 22 -31.24 -7.61 -36.27
CA VAL A 22 -30.78 -7.93 -34.92
C VAL A 22 -29.41 -7.26 -34.83
N VAL A 23 -29.38 -6.03 -34.30
CA VAL A 23 -28.14 -5.46 -33.80
C VAL A 23 -27.88 -6.22 -32.51
N GLU A 24 -27.18 -7.34 -32.66
CA GLU A 24 -26.52 -8.03 -31.56
C GLU A 24 -25.67 -6.95 -30.88
N ALA A 25 -26.08 -6.52 -29.69
CA ALA A 25 -25.33 -5.56 -28.90
C ALA A 25 -23.95 -6.19 -28.72
N ALA A 26 -22.96 -5.66 -29.44
CA ALA A 26 -21.59 -6.10 -29.33
C ALA A 26 -21.26 -6.04 -27.84
N LYS A 27 -21.10 -7.21 -27.21
CA LYS A 27 -20.59 -7.31 -25.85
C LYS A 27 -19.32 -6.48 -25.83
N ALA A 28 -19.33 -5.39 -25.08
CA ALA A 28 -18.15 -4.54 -24.93
C ALA A 28 -16.95 -5.47 -24.67
N PRO A 29 -15.81 -5.28 -25.36
CA PRO A 29 -14.64 -6.07 -25.06
C PRO A 29 -14.44 -5.99 -23.55
N ALA A 30 -14.29 -7.15 -22.90
CA ALA A 30 -13.98 -7.20 -21.48
C ALA A 30 -12.87 -6.17 -21.24
N SER A 31 -13.05 -5.23 -20.31
CA SER A 31 -11.94 -4.35 -19.95
C SER A 31 -10.80 -5.30 -19.61
N THR A 32 -9.69 -5.18 -20.34
CA THR A 32 -8.44 -5.73 -19.88
C THR A 32 -8.17 -4.96 -18.61
N ASP A 33 -8.64 -5.47 -17.47
CA ASP A 33 -8.09 -5.14 -16.17
C ASP A 33 -6.61 -5.50 -16.31
N ALA A 34 -5.81 -4.51 -16.71
CA ALA A 34 -4.37 -4.63 -16.65
C ALA A 34 -4.09 -5.10 -15.23
N VAL A 35 -3.39 -6.23 -15.10
CA VAL A 35 -3.01 -6.77 -13.79
C VAL A 35 -2.34 -5.64 -13.03
N ARG A 36 -3.07 -5.04 -12.10
CA ARG A 36 -2.59 -3.91 -11.34
C ARG A 36 -1.63 -4.48 -10.32
N ILE A 37 -0.33 -4.27 -10.56
CA ILE A 37 0.70 -4.63 -9.61
C ILE A 37 0.45 -3.81 -8.34
N LYS A 38 0.27 -4.50 -7.21
CA LYS A 38 0.08 -3.86 -5.90
C LYS A 38 1.40 -3.29 -5.39
N PRO A 39 1.37 -2.19 -4.63
CA PRO A 39 2.54 -1.77 -3.86
C PRO A 39 2.91 -2.83 -2.82
N ASP A 40 4.09 -2.67 -2.24
CA ASP A 40 4.58 -3.47 -1.13
C ASP A 40 5.30 -2.52 -0.18
N ILE A 41 5.14 -2.69 1.12
CA ILE A 41 5.76 -1.92 2.18
C ILE A 41 6.63 -2.90 2.93
N ALA A 42 7.92 -2.59 3.04
CA ALA A 42 8.83 -3.42 3.80
C ALA A 42 9.67 -2.57 4.74
N ILE A 43 10.03 -3.12 5.90
CA ILE A 43 11.02 -2.50 6.79
C ILE A 43 12.42 -2.90 6.30
N SER A 44 13.12 -1.96 5.67
CA SER A 44 14.47 -2.17 5.14
C SER A 44 15.59 -1.97 6.16
N ASP A 45 15.34 -1.22 7.23
CA ASP A 45 16.35 -0.94 8.26
C ASP A 45 15.66 -0.61 9.59
N LEU A 46 16.21 -1.13 10.69
CA LEU A 46 15.81 -0.82 12.05
C LEU A 46 17.07 -0.68 12.90
N LYS A 47 17.39 0.56 13.29
CA LYS A 47 18.59 0.89 14.06
C LYS A 47 18.24 1.54 15.38
N ILE A 48 18.84 1.05 16.46
CA ILE A 48 18.74 1.64 17.79
C ILE A 48 20.11 2.20 18.15
N ASN A 49 20.20 3.52 18.20
CA ASN A 49 21.44 4.24 18.50
C ASN A 49 21.33 4.90 19.87
N ARG A 50 22.34 4.72 20.72
CA ARG A 50 22.46 5.52 21.94
C ARG A 50 22.83 6.95 21.57
N VAL A 51 22.01 7.90 21.99
CA VAL A 51 22.25 9.34 21.76
C VAL A 51 22.99 9.95 22.94
N SER A 52 22.60 9.60 24.17
CA SER A 52 23.28 10.06 25.37
C SER A 52 23.10 9.08 26.53
N VAL A 53 23.84 9.31 27.61
CA VAL A 53 23.66 8.62 28.87
C VAL A 53 23.32 9.64 29.94
N VAL A 54 22.39 9.29 30.82
CA VAL A 54 22.01 10.04 32.02
C VAL A 54 22.17 9.14 33.24
N PRO A 55 22.25 9.66 34.47
CA PRO A 55 22.54 8.84 35.66
C PRO A 55 21.61 7.63 35.85
N SER A 56 20.36 7.71 35.38
CA SER A 56 19.36 6.65 35.52
C SER A 56 19.11 5.83 34.25
N GLY A 57 19.82 6.07 33.14
CA GLY A 57 19.48 5.40 31.88
C GLY A 57 20.22 5.87 30.64
N HIS A 58 19.90 5.25 29.52
CA HIS A 58 20.32 5.66 28.18
C HIS A 58 19.18 6.35 27.46
N ASN A 59 19.47 7.45 26.76
CA ASN A 59 18.56 7.99 25.76
C ASN A 59 18.92 7.36 24.41
N VAL A 60 17.96 6.67 23.79
CA VAL A 60 18.14 6.02 22.49
C VAL A 60 17.24 6.62 21.41
N GLN A 61 17.75 6.60 20.19
CA GLN A 61 17.02 6.93 18.97
C GLN A 61 16.76 5.64 18.19
N ILE A 62 15.49 5.35 17.93
CA ILE A 62 15.05 4.24 17.09
C ILE A 62 14.76 4.80 15.70
N ASN A 63 15.57 4.41 14.71
CA ASN A 63 15.39 4.81 13.32
C ASN A 63 14.82 3.62 12.53
N VAL A 64 13.64 3.82 11.96
CA VAL A 64 12.93 2.84 11.13
C VAL A 64 12.95 3.33 9.69
N THR A 65 13.50 2.56 8.76
CA THR A 65 13.39 2.87 7.33
C THR A 65 12.43 1.91 6.65
N VAL A 66 11.30 2.45 6.20
CA VAL A 66 10.33 1.74 5.36
C VAL A 66 10.58 2.04 3.88
N ILE A 67 10.32 1.05 3.03
CA ILE A 67 10.50 1.14 1.58
C ILE A 67 9.26 0.60 0.87
N ASN A 68 9.06 1.09 -0.35
CA ASN A 68 8.32 0.38 -1.38
C ASN A 68 9.32 -0.19 -2.40
N PRO A 69 9.56 -1.52 -2.41
CA PRO A 69 10.51 -2.13 -3.32
C PRO A 69 9.93 -2.37 -4.73
N VAL A 70 8.61 -2.26 -4.91
CA VAL A 70 7.95 -2.60 -6.17
C VAL A 70 7.94 -1.39 -7.09
N ARG A 71 8.70 -1.49 -8.19
CA ARG A 71 8.78 -0.46 -9.23
C ARG A 71 7.41 -0.13 -9.82
N ASN A 72 7.22 1.13 -10.18
CA ASN A 72 6.01 1.68 -10.80
C ASN A 72 4.74 1.51 -9.95
N THR A 73 4.89 1.50 -8.63
CA THR A 73 3.77 1.46 -7.67
C THR A 73 3.89 2.59 -6.64
N ALA A 74 2.80 2.85 -5.92
CA ALA A 74 2.75 3.81 -4.83
C ALA A 74 1.86 3.28 -3.68
N THR A 75 2.32 3.45 -2.43
CA THR A 75 1.68 2.84 -1.26
C THR A 75 0.47 3.61 -0.70
N GLY A 76 0.19 4.84 -1.12
CA GLY A 76 -0.76 5.69 -0.35
C GLY A 76 -0.30 5.91 1.11
N PRO A 77 -1.09 6.62 1.95
CA PRO A 77 -0.70 6.91 3.33
C PRO A 77 -0.91 5.70 4.26
N PHE A 78 0.06 5.47 5.15
CA PHE A 78 0.02 4.40 6.14
C PHE A 78 0.67 4.82 7.46
N LYS A 79 0.50 4.00 8.51
CA LYS A 79 1.08 4.24 9.83
C LYS A 79 2.06 3.15 10.23
N VAL A 80 3.13 3.56 10.90
CA VAL A 80 4.13 2.69 11.52
C VAL A 80 3.95 2.73 13.03
N LYS A 81 3.96 1.56 13.66
CA LYS A 81 3.92 1.41 15.12
C LYS A 81 5.26 0.88 15.63
N VAL A 82 5.77 1.47 16.71
CA VAL A 82 6.94 0.99 17.44
C VAL A 82 6.50 0.57 18.84
N GLU A 83 6.87 -0.64 19.22
CA GLU A 83 6.58 -1.22 20.52
C GLU A 83 7.89 -1.72 21.15
N TRP A 84 7.93 -1.84 22.47
CA TRP A 84 9.12 -2.23 23.20
C TRP A 84 8.81 -3.15 24.37
N THR A 85 9.80 -3.93 24.80
CA THR A 85 9.74 -4.69 26.05
C THR A 85 11.13 -4.90 26.63
N SER A 86 11.24 -4.93 27.95
CA SER A 86 12.41 -5.46 28.67
C SER A 86 12.18 -6.89 29.18
N ASP A 87 10.94 -7.39 29.12
CA ASP A 87 10.56 -8.73 29.54
C ASP A 87 9.61 -9.33 28.50
N PRO A 88 10.10 -10.19 27.59
CA PRO A 88 9.29 -10.74 26.52
C PRO A 88 8.13 -11.61 27.02
N THR A 89 8.14 -12.07 28.28
CA THR A 89 7.02 -12.83 28.86
C THR A 89 5.80 -11.95 29.15
N ARG A 90 6.00 -10.63 29.30
CA ARG A 90 4.95 -9.63 29.55
C ARG A 90 4.38 -9.01 28.28
N GLY A 91 4.88 -9.43 27.11
CA GLY A 91 4.50 -8.83 25.84
C GLY A 91 5.19 -7.48 25.59
N TYR A 92 4.67 -6.74 24.61
CA TYR A 92 5.22 -5.46 24.15
C TYR A 92 4.32 -4.29 24.57
N ASN A 93 4.94 -3.19 24.99
CA ASN A 93 4.30 -1.91 25.28
C ASN A 93 4.40 -1.00 24.05
N LEU A 94 3.34 -0.24 23.75
CA LEU A 94 3.39 0.79 22.72
C LEU A 94 4.40 1.88 23.13
N LEU A 95 5.37 2.18 22.26
CA LEU A 95 6.25 3.34 22.41
C LEU A 95 5.64 4.55 21.70
N ALA A 96 5.41 4.42 20.40
CA ALA A 96 4.99 5.52 19.54
C ALA A 96 4.42 5.02 18.21
N THR A 97 3.76 5.94 17.50
CA THR A 97 3.34 5.75 16.10
C THR A 97 3.81 6.89 15.23
N GLY A 98 4.14 6.63 13.98
CA GLY A 98 4.50 7.63 12.97
C GLY A 98 3.71 7.45 11.68
N GLY A 99 3.46 8.54 10.97
CA GLY A 99 2.76 8.51 9.67
C GLY A 99 3.72 8.60 8.49
N VAL A 100 3.38 7.91 7.40
CA VAL A 100 4.02 8.05 6.09
C VAL A 100 2.94 8.47 5.11
N THR A 101 3.16 9.58 4.40
CA THR A 101 2.19 10.11 3.42
C THR A 101 2.08 9.25 2.16
N GLY A 102 3.10 8.45 1.90
CA GLY A 102 3.18 7.46 0.83
C GLY A 102 4.60 7.31 0.29
N LEU A 103 4.87 6.14 -0.30
CA LEU A 103 6.14 5.79 -0.92
C LEU A 103 5.90 5.51 -2.40
N ASN A 104 6.49 6.34 -3.28
CA ASN A 104 6.31 6.24 -4.72
C ASN A 104 7.61 5.76 -5.39
N TYR A 105 7.54 4.61 -6.07
CA TYR A 105 8.64 4.05 -6.85
C TYR A 105 8.42 4.20 -8.36
N ASP A 106 8.08 5.40 -8.80
CA ASP A 106 8.06 5.74 -10.23
C ASP A 106 9.48 5.85 -10.79
N ILE A 107 9.85 4.92 -11.67
CA ILE A 107 11.19 4.90 -12.30
C ILE A 107 11.34 5.95 -13.41
N ALA A 108 10.24 6.55 -13.87
CA ALA A 108 10.28 7.66 -14.81
C ALA A 108 10.46 9.01 -14.11
N SER A 109 10.28 9.07 -12.78
CA SER A 109 10.50 10.28 -11.99
C SER A 109 12.00 10.57 -11.86
N ALA A 110 12.37 11.84 -12.00
CA ALA A 110 13.73 12.32 -11.70
C ALA A 110 14.11 12.15 -10.22
N VAL A 111 13.12 12.05 -9.33
CA VAL A 111 13.30 11.84 -7.88
C VAL A 111 12.45 10.66 -7.44
N ILE A 112 13.11 9.57 -7.05
CA ILE A 112 12.45 8.38 -6.50
C ILE A 112 12.22 8.60 -5.00
N LYS A 113 10.96 8.55 -4.57
CA LYS A 113 10.53 8.74 -3.17
C LYS A 113 9.95 7.45 -2.61
N ASN A 114 10.61 6.33 -2.89
CA ASN A 114 10.14 5.00 -2.50
C ASN A 114 10.56 4.62 -1.08
N ARG A 115 11.10 5.55 -0.28
CA ARG A 115 11.57 5.25 1.07
C ARG A 115 11.37 6.42 2.03
N LYS A 116 11.18 6.09 3.30
CA LYS A 116 11.10 7.07 4.38
C LYS A 116 11.73 6.50 5.65
N THR A 117 12.53 7.33 6.32
CA THR A 117 13.00 7.04 7.68
C THR A 117 12.17 7.82 8.69
N LEU A 118 11.70 7.12 9.73
CA LEU A 118 11.05 7.67 10.91
C LEU A 118 11.99 7.52 12.11
N SER A 119 12.05 8.53 12.95
CA SER A 119 12.92 8.56 14.13
C SER A 119 12.07 8.73 15.38
N PHE A 120 12.27 7.84 16.35
CA PHE A 120 11.60 7.83 17.64
C PHE A 120 12.65 7.91 18.76
N SER A 121 12.24 8.38 19.94
CA SER A 121 13.11 8.50 21.10
C SER A 121 12.56 7.66 22.25
N HIS A 122 13.46 7.03 23.00
CA HIS A 122 13.10 6.28 24.20
C HIS A 122 14.21 6.44 25.24
N GLN A 123 13.84 6.74 26.49
CA GLN A 123 14.75 6.70 27.62
C GLN A 123 14.57 5.37 28.34
N VAL A 124 15.65 4.62 28.48
CA VAL A 124 15.64 3.27 29.07
C VAL A 124 16.59 3.15 30.26
N PRO A 125 16.16 2.53 31.38
CA PRO A 125 17.05 2.22 32.50
C PRO A 125 18.33 1.48 32.13
N THR A 126 19.42 1.73 32.89
CA THR A 126 20.67 0.97 32.76
C THR A 126 20.57 -0.43 33.36
N GLY A 127 21.42 -1.35 32.90
CA GLY A 127 21.50 -2.73 33.40
C GLY A 127 20.49 -3.70 32.77
N GLU A 128 19.66 -3.23 31.84
CA GLU A 128 18.59 -4.00 31.23
C GLU A 128 18.79 -4.19 29.71
N SER A 129 18.14 -5.24 29.18
CA SER A 129 18.05 -5.49 27.74
C SER A 129 16.64 -5.23 27.24
N TYR A 130 16.55 -4.52 26.11
CA TYR A 130 15.30 -4.10 25.49
C TYR A 130 15.17 -4.75 24.12
N LYS A 131 13.95 -5.17 23.77
CA LYS A 131 13.56 -5.54 22.42
C LYS A 131 12.58 -4.51 21.89
N TYR A 132 12.81 -4.07 20.67
CA TYR A 132 11.89 -3.21 19.92
C TYR A 132 11.27 -4.02 18.80
N ARG A 133 9.97 -3.90 18.63
CA ARG A 133 9.20 -4.45 17.51
C ARG A 133 8.58 -3.31 16.73
N VAL A 134 8.70 -3.38 15.42
CA VAL A 134 8.16 -2.38 14.51
C VAL A 134 7.23 -3.06 13.53
N THR A 135 6.06 -2.47 13.33
CA THR A 135 5.07 -2.92 12.37
C THR A 135 4.73 -1.74 11.45
N ALA A 136 5.12 -1.83 10.19
CA ALA A 136 4.63 -0.94 9.15
C ALA A 136 3.19 -1.34 8.77
N ASP A 137 2.44 -0.35 8.29
CA ASP A 137 1.00 -0.43 8.02
C ASP A 137 0.17 -1.27 9.01
N TYR A 138 0.38 -1.08 10.33
CA TYR A 138 -0.24 -1.94 11.36
C TYR A 138 -1.78 -1.86 11.43
N LEU A 139 -2.39 -0.92 10.69
CA LEU A 139 -3.84 -0.77 10.55
C LEU A 139 -4.36 -1.34 9.23
N ASN A 140 -3.49 -1.96 8.41
CA ASN A 140 -3.82 -2.57 7.12
C ASN A 140 -4.54 -1.58 6.18
N GLN A 141 -3.99 -0.37 6.07
CA GLN A 141 -4.55 0.75 5.31
C GLN A 141 -4.24 0.67 3.82
N VAL A 142 -3.20 -0.07 3.46
CA VAL A 142 -2.73 -0.27 2.10
C VAL A 142 -2.98 -1.74 1.76
N ASP A 143 -3.50 -1.99 0.56
CA ASP A 143 -3.62 -3.35 0.05
C ASP A 143 -2.33 -3.70 -0.69
N GLU A 144 -1.57 -4.63 -0.13
CA GLU A 144 -0.19 -4.90 -0.54
C GLU A 144 -0.04 -6.22 -1.31
N ALA A 145 1.13 -6.42 -1.91
CA ALA A 145 1.51 -7.68 -2.54
C ALA A 145 1.90 -8.75 -1.49
N ASP A 146 2.56 -8.34 -0.39
CA ASP A 146 3.01 -9.23 0.68
C ASP A 146 2.81 -8.55 2.06
N GLU A 147 1.83 -9.00 2.82
CA GLU A 147 1.56 -8.47 4.17
C GLU A 147 2.54 -8.96 5.25
N THR A 148 3.44 -9.89 4.91
CA THR A 148 4.28 -10.60 5.89
C THR A 148 5.62 -9.93 6.17
N ASN A 149 6.04 -9.00 5.32
CA ASN A 149 7.32 -8.29 5.38
C ASN A 149 7.23 -6.93 6.11
N ASN A 150 6.06 -6.62 6.65
CA ASN A 150 5.75 -5.40 7.40
C ASN A 150 6.26 -5.40 8.85
N LEU A 151 6.87 -6.50 9.32
CA LEU A 151 7.33 -6.67 10.70
C LEU A 151 8.85 -6.76 10.80
N SER A 152 9.44 -6.03 11.75
CA SER A 152 10.87 -6.15 12.10
C SER A 152 11.09 -6.02 13.60
N SER A 153 12.22 -6.51 14.11
CA SER A 153 12.58 -6.40 15.52
C SER A 153 14.09 -6.28 15.71
N ALA A 154 14.49 -5.57 16.77
CA ALA A 154 15.90 -5.39 17.11
C ALA A 154 16.09 -5.23 18.62
N GLY A 155 17.27 -5.61 19.10
CA GLY A 155 17.65 -5.56 20.51
C GLY A 155 18.53 -4.35 20.84
N TYR A 156 18.49 -3.93 22.10
CA TYR A 156 19.39 -2.94 22.66
C TYR A 156 19.68 -3.27 24.13
N THR A 157 20.96 -3.42 24.47
CA THR A 157 21.39 -3.67 25.86
C THR A 157 22.07 -2.43 26.39
N THR A 158 21.65 -2.01 27.58
CA THR A 158 22.29 -0.92 28.29
C THR A 158 23.54 -1.41 29.03
N LEU A 159 24.54 -0.55 29.17
CA LEU A 159 25.69 -0.84 30.01
C LEU A 159 25.31 -0.49 31.45
N SER A 160 25.70 -1.31 32.43
CA SER A 160 25.70 -0.89 33.82
C SER A 160 26.90 0.02 34.06
N PHE A 161 26.71 1.07 34.85
CA PHE A 161 27.85 1.76 35.46
C PHE A 161 28.31 0.96 36.68
N PRO A 162 29.62 0.81 36.91
CA PRO A 162 30.15 0.28 38.16
C PRO A 162 29.85 1.21 39.34
#